data_AF-A0A497GF72-F1
#
_entry.id   AF-A0A497GF72-F1
#
_cell.length_a   1.000
_cell.length_b   1.000
_cell.length_c   1.000
_cell.angle_alpha   90.00
_cell.angle_beta   90.00
_cell.angle_gamma   90.00
#
_symmetry.space_group_name_H-M   'P 1'
#
loop_
_entity.id
_entity.type
_entity.pdbx_description
1 polymer ?
#
loop_
_entity_poly.entity_id
_entity_poly.type
_entity_poly.pdbx_seq_one_letter_code
_entity_poly.pdbx_strand_id
1 'polypeptide(L)' 'DFYKSKAMCFLAYSPLAQGLLSGKFKSGESLSYYTQHVSTLFNEPVFSRAWKVVEMIIEIAEELDVKPA' A
#
# COMPACT_ATOMS: atom_id res chain seq x y z
N ASP A 1 -19.58 8.30 4.68
CA ASP A 1 -20.56 8.97 3.80
C ASP A 1 -20.76 10.48 4.01
N PHE A 2 -20.06 11.13 4.95
CA PHE A 2 -20.22 12.58 5.21
C PHE A 2 -19.82 13.49 4.04
N TYR A 3 -18.70 13.21 3.35
CA TYR A 3 -18.26 14.03 2.22
C TYR A 3 -19.20 13.91 1.01
N LYS A 4 -19.73 12.70 0.76
CA LYS A 4 -20.68 12.42 -0.32
C LYS A 4 -21.98 13.20 -0.14
N SER A 5 -22.53 13.25 1.07
CA SER A 5 -23.77 13.98 1.36
C SER A 5 -23.62 15.51 1.36
N LYS A 6 -22.39 16.02 1.33
CA LYS A 6 -22.07 17.46 1.34
C LYS A 6 -21.48 17.97 0.02
N ALA A 7 -21.48 17.15 -1.04
CA ALA A 7 -20.87 17.47 -2.33
C ALA A 7 -19.41 17.98 -2.20
N MET A 8 -18.68 17.45 -1.21
CA MET A 8 -17.28 17.82 -0.97
C MET A 8 -16.35 16.85 -1.70
N CYS A 9 -15.36 17.40 -2.39
CA CYS A 9 -14.29 16.62 -3.00
C CYS A 9 -13.38 16.04 -1.91
N PHE A 10 -13.10 14.74 -1.99
CA PHE A 10 -12.19 14.05 -1.08
C PHE A 10 -10.86 13.80 -1.80
N LEU A 11 -9.80 14.45 -1.32
CA LEU A 11 -8.44 14.19 -1.76
C LEU A 11 -7.77 13.23 -0.78
N ALA A 12 -7.60 11.98 -1.21
CA ALA A 12 -6.92 10.98 -0.41
C ALA A 12 -5.41 11.31 -0.34
N TYR A 13 -4.89 11.42 0.88
CA TYR A 13 -3.45 11.53 1.11
C TYR A 13 -2.83 10.15 1.30
N SER A 14 -1.57 9.99 0.89
CA SER A 14 -0.80 8.74 0.98
C SER A 14 -1.50 7.53 0.32
N PRO A 15 -1.90 7.62 -0.96
CA PRO A 15 -2.61 6.54 -1.65
C PRO A 15 -1.77 5.26 -1.77
N LEU A 16 -0.45 5.36 -1.74
CA LEU A 16 0.48 4.22 -1.82
C LEU A 16 0.83 3.62 -0.45
N ALA A 17 0.20 4.08 0.65
CA ALA A 17 0.52 3.64 2.01
C ALA A 17 2.04 3.67 2.30
N GLN A 18 2.67 4.83 2.06
CA GLN A 18 4.13 5.02 2.19
C GLN A 18 4.98 4.12 1.27
N GLY A 19 4.42 3.70 0.14
CA GLY A 19 5.06 2.88 -0.88
C GLY A 19 4.71 1.40 -0.80
N LEU A 20 4.04 0.93 0.26
CA LEU A 20 3.69 -0.49 0.44
C LEU A 20 2.94 -1.06 -0.78
N LEU A 21 2.00 -0.28 -1.34
CA LEU A 21 1.19 -0.71 -2.48
C LEU A 21 1.89 -0.64 -3.84
N SER A 22 3.14 -0.16 -3.89
CA SER A 22 3.92 -0.11 -5.13
C SER A 22 4.53 -1.44 -5.54
N GLY A 23 4.40 -2.48 -4.70
CA GLY A 23 5.00 -3.79 -4.94
C GLY A 23 6.53 -3.83 -4.86
N LYS A 24 7.18 -2.75 -4.43
CA LYS A 24 8.65 -2.62 -4.36
C LYS A 24 9.29 -3.25 -3.14
N PHE A 25 8.51 -3.56 -2.11
CA PHE A 25 9.03 -4.14 -0.86
C PHE A 25 9.00 -5.65 -0.97
N LYS A 26 9.97 -6.37 -0.43
CA LYS A 26 9.86 -7.83 -0.26
C LYS A 26 9.98 -8.21 1.20
N SER A 27 9.34 -9.31 1.57
CA SER A 27 9.52 -9.91 2.90
C SER A 27 11.01 -10.23 3.12
N GLY A 28 11.60 -9.65 4.16
CA GLY A 28 13.02 -9.81 4.51
C GLY A 28 13.96 -8.75 3.95
N GLU A 29 13.48 -7.79 3.16
CA GLU A 29 14.30 -6.63 2.76
C GLU A 29 14.39 -5.58 3.87
N SER A 30 15.55 -4.91 3.96
CA SER A 30 15.74 -3.82 4.91
C SER A 30 14.99 -2.57 4.47
N LEU A 31 14.10 -2.09 5.33
CA LEU A 31 13.37 -0.84 5.10
C LEU A 31 14.35 0.33 5.06
N SER A 32 14.32 1.08 3.96
CA SER A 32 15.31 2.13 3.67
C SER A 32 15.07 3.41 4.46
N TYR A 33 13.83 3.65 4.93
CA TYR A 33 13.45 4.90 5.58
C TYR A 33 13.01 4.68 7.02
N TYR A 34 13.48 5.55 7.93
CA TYR A 34 13.09 5.54 9.35
C TYR A 34 11.58 5.60 9.56
N THR A 35 10.85 6.35 8.73
CA THR A 35 9.38 6.46 8.80
C THR A 35 8.66 5.14 8.54
N GLN A 36 9.26 4.23 7.79
CA GLN A 36 8.71 2.89 7.54
C GLN A 36 8.88 2.00 8.77
N HIS A 37 9.99 2.10 9.50
CA HIS A 37 10.23 1.34 10.75
C HIS A 37 9.24 1.69 11.87
N VAL A 38 8.74 2.93 11.90
CA VAL A 38 7.78 3.38 12.92
C VAL A 38 6.33 3.05 12.51
N SER A 39 6.09 2.78 11.23
CA SER A 39 4.75 2.53 10.70
C SER A 39 4.29 1.12 11.02
N THR A 40 3.10 1.01 11.61
CA THR A 40 2.49 -0.28 11.97
C THR A 40 2.24 -1.18 10.75
N LEU A 41 2.19 -0.61 9.55
CA LEU A 41 2.00 -1.33 8.30
C LEU A 41 3.22 -2.18 7.89
N PHE A 42 4.42 -1.78 8.31
CA PHE A 42 5.67 -2.50 8.02
C PHE A 42 6.15 -3.37 9.17
N ASN A 43 5.36 -3.48 10.24
CA ASN A 43 5.66 -4.33 11.39
C ASN A 43 4.85 -5.63 11.35
N GLU A 44 5.47 -6.73 11.80
CA GLU A 44 4.74 -7.99 11.95
C GLU A 44 3.76 -7.93 13.14
N PRO A 45 2.58 -8.59 13.06
CA PRO A 45 2.09 -9.48 11.99
C PRO A 45 1.27 -8.76 10.89
N VAL A 46 1.29 -7.43 10.87
CA VAL A 46 0.47 -6.62 9.95
C VAL A 46 1.07 -6.64 8.55
N PHE A 47 2.40 -6.50 8.44
CA PHE A 47 3.11 -6.55 7.18
C PHE A 47 2.83 -7.83 6.39
N SER A 48 3.03 -9.01 6.97
CA SER A 48 2.75 -10.29 6.30
C SER A 48 1.30 -10.43 5.83
N ARG A 49 0.34 -9.82 6.52
CA ARG A 49 -1.08 -9.84 6.09
C ARG A 49 -1.36 -8.85 4.97
N ALA A 50 -0.80 -7.64 5.05
CA ALA A 50 -0.94 -6.63 4.01
C ALA A 50 -0.23 -7.06 2.72
N TRP A 51 0.91 -7.74 2.85
CA TRP A 51 1.69 -8.23 1.71
C TRP A 51 0.91 -9.20 0.82
N LYS A 52 0.10 -10.10 1.40
CA LYS A 52 -0.79 -10.99 0.63
C LYS A 52 -1.77 -10.24 -0.28
N VAL A 53 -2.22 -9.06 0.15
CA VAL A 53 -3.10 -8.20 -0.66
C VAL A 53 -2.29 -7.52 -1.77
N VAL A 54 -1.07 -7.10 -1.47
CA VAL A 54 -0.16 -6.52 -2.47
C VAL A 54 0.18 -7.53 -3.56
N GLU A 55 0.46 -8.78 -3.21
CA GLU A 55 0.71 -9.86 -4.16
C GLU A 55 -0.47 -10.04 -5.12
N MET A 56 -1.70 -10.06 -4.62
CA MET A 56 -2.90 -10.14 -5.46
C MET A 56 -3.05 -8.92 -6.39
N ILE A 57 -2.70 -7.71 -5.93
CA ILE A 57 -2.72 -6.52 -6.77
C ILE A 57 -1.66 -6.61 -7.88
N ILE A 58 -0.49 -7.18 -7.58
CA ILE A 58 0.57 -7.41 -8.56
C ILE A 58 0.10 -8.38 -9.64
N GLU A 59 -0.50 -9.51 -9.24
CA GLU A 59 -1.05 -10.49 -10.19
C GLU A 59 -2.08 -9.85 -11.14
N ILE A 60 -3.02 -9.06 -10.60
CA ILE A 60 -4.02 -8.34 -11.42
C ILE A 60 -3.36 -7.31 -12.34
N ALA A 61 -2.31 -6.62 -11.89
CA ALA A 61 -1.60 -5.65 -12.71
C ALA A 61 -0.89 -6.34 -13.89
N GLU A 62 -0.28 -7.50 -13.65
CA GLU A 62 0.34 -8.33 -14.68
C GLU A 62 -0.68 -8.84 -15.71
N GLU A 63 -1.87 -9.26 -15.28
CA GLU A 63 -2.97 -9.66 -16.19
C GLU A 63 -3.43 -8.53 -17.13
N LEU A 64 -3.32 -7.28 -16.66
CA LEU A 64 -3.76 -6.09 -17.39
C LEU A 64 -2.62 -5.42 -18.17
N ASP A 65 -1.41 -5.97 -18.18
CA ASP A 65 -0.19 -5.37 -18.74
C ASP A 65 0.08 -3.94 -18.23
N VAL A 66 -0.20 -3.73 -16.93
CA VAL A 66 0.08 -2.49 -16.22
C VAL A 66 1.01 -2.75 -15.04
N LYS A 67 1.64 -1.69 -14.51
CA LYS A 67 2.41 -1.80 -13.28
C LYS A 67 1.54 -1.51 -12.07
N PRO A 68 1.75 -2.22 -10.94
CA PRO A 68 1.32 -1.72 -9.65
C PRO A 68 1.93 -0.33 -9.44
N ALA A 69 1.16 0.56 -8.80
CA ALA A 69 1.36 2.01 -8.80
C ALA A 69 2.76 2.52 -8.39
#